data_AF-A0A2V9PI40-F1
#
_entry.id   AF-A0A2V9PI40-F1
#
_cell.length_a   1.000
_cell.length_b   1.000
_cell.length_c   1.000
_cell.angle_alpha   90.00
_cell.angle_beta   90.00
_cell.angle_gamma   90.00
#
_symmetry.space_group_name_H-M   'P 1'
#
loop_
_entity.id
_entity.type
_entity.pdbx_description
1 polymer ?
#
loop_
_entity_poly.entity_id
_entity_poly.type
_entity_poly.pdbx_seq_one_letter_code
_entity_poly.pdbx_strand_id
1 'polypeptide(L)'
;DKKSIRTRQRKILVAMAFRNGPIEDIHAGKPCPECHGNTEYSHITQSEMRQIMKTAVDRMYTFLLLKETDPKAYEALLKVGQMYTTAWDEPTLTTEF
;
A
#
# COMPACT_ATOMS: atom_id res chain seq x y z
N ASP A 1 -12.35 -4.03 20.90
CA ASP A 1 -13.56 -3.50 20.25
C ASP A 1 -13.49 -3.73 18.73
N LYS A 2 -14.61 -3.64 17.98
CA LYS A 2 -14.67 -3.92 16.52
C LYS A 2 -13.83 -2.95 15.67
N LYS A 3 -13.68 -1.69 16.08
CA LYS A 3 -12.80 -0.68 15.47
C LYS A 3 -11.34 -1.11 15.57
N SER A 4 -10.87 -1.55 16.75
CA SER A 4 -9.50 -2.05 16.95
C SER A 4 -9.15 -3.25 16.05
N ILE A 5 -10.06 -4.22 15.93
CA ILE A 5 -9.87 -5.39 15.04
C ILE A 5 -9.76 -4.96 13.57
N ARG A 6 -10.64 -4.07 13.09
CA ARG A 6 -10.61 -3.55 11.72
C ARG A 6 -9.31 -2.80 11.42
N THR A 7 -8.88 -1.92 12.32
CA THR A 7 -7.61 -1.19 12.17
C THR A 7 -6.42 -2.15 12.07
N ARG A 8 -6.40 -3.22 12.87
CA ARG A 8 -5.35 -4.24 12.81
C ARG A 8 -5.34 -4.98 11.48
N GLN A 9 -6.52 -5.39 10.99
CA GLN A 9 -6.63 -6.10 9.70
C GLN A 9 -6.07 -5.26 8.53
N ARG A 10 -6.32 -3.94 8.49
CA ARG A 10 -5.82 -3.10 7.37
C ARG A 10 -4.31 -2.94 7.40
N LYS A 11 -3.72 -2.82 8.59
CA LYS A 11 -2.25 -2.84 8.74
C LYS A 11 -1.65 -4.12 8.18
N ILE A 12 -2.23 -5.28 8.53
CA ILE A 12 -1.75 -6.58 8.06
C ILE A 12 -1.91 -6.70 6.54
N LEU A 13 -3.09 -6.38 5.99
CA LEU A 13 -3.32 -6.49 4.55
C LEU A 13 -2.38 -5.61 3.72
N VAL A 14 -2.14 -4.36 4.14
CA VAL A 14 -1.19 -3.49 3.46
C VAL A 14 0.24 -4.03 3.57
N ALA A 15 0.63 -4.54 4.74
CA ALA A 15 1.94 -5.15 4.90
C ALA A 15 2.11 -6.39 4.00
N MET A 16 1.10 -7.27 3.91
CA MET A 16 1.17 -8.50 3.11
C MET A 16 1.08 -8.22 1.60
N ALA A 17 0.20 -7.33 1.17
CA ALA A 17 -0.05 -7.09 -0.25
C ALA A 17 0.92 -6.08 -0.88
N PHE A 18 1.54 -5.22 -0.08
CA PHE A 18 2.35 -4.12 -0.60
C PHE A 18 3.77 -4.14 -0.05
N ARG A 19 3.95 -4.16 1.28
CA ARG A 19 5.31 -4.20 1.84
C ARG A 19 6.02 -5.50 1.52
N ASN A 20 5.37 -6.65 1.69
CA ASN A 20 5.92 -7.98 1.38
C ASN A 20 5.91 -8.25 -0.14
N GLY A 21 6.48 -7.32 -0.89
CA GLY A 21 6.54 -7.32 -2.35
C GLY A 21 7.73 -6.47 -2.81
N PRO A 22 7.76 -6.07 -4.09
CA PRO A 22 8.94 -5.44 -4.69
C PRO A 22 9.46 -4.18 -3.98
N ILE A 23 8.60 -3.47 -3.23
CA ILE A 23 9.01 -2.28 -2.48
C ILE A 23 9.95 -2.61 -1.30
N GLU A 24 9.89 -3.83 -0.74
CA GLU A 24 10.88 -4.23 0.28
C GLU A 24 12.25 -4.41 -0.35
N ASP A 25 12.35 -4.94 -1.57
CA ASP A 25 13.63 -5.09 -2.27
C ASP A 25 14.27 -3.72 -2.55
N ILE A 26 13.45 -2.70 -2.83
CA ILE A 26 13.87 -1.30 -3.03
C ILE A 26 14.31 -0.65 -1.71
N HIS A 27 13.67 -1.03 -0.60
CA HIS A 27 13.99 -0.53 0.75
C HIS A 27 15.19 -1.25 1.37
N ALA A 28 15.37 -2.53 1.05
CA ALA A 28 16.49 -3.34 1.51
C ALA A 28 17.82 -2.80 0.96
N GLY A 29 18.92 -3.12 1.63
CA GLY A 29 20.26 -2.65 1.27
C GLY A 29 20.80 -1.55 2.19
N LYS A 30 21.99 -1.06 1.86
CA LYS A 30 22.67 -0.02 2.65
C LYS A 30 22.19 1.38 2.20
N PRO A 31 22.07 2.37 3.09
CA PRO A 31 21.80 3.75 2.67
C PRO A 31 22.85 4.20 1.65
N CYS A 32 22.44 4.64 0.47
CA CYS A 32 23.41 5.21 -0.49
C CYS A 32 23.47 6.73 -0.40
N PRO A 33 24.68 7.31 -0.34
CA PRO A 33 24.86 8.75 -0.44
C PRO A 33 24.66 9.33 -1.85
N GLU A 34 24.77 8.54 -2.95
CA GLU A 34 24.72 9.06 -4.34
C GLU A 34 23.99 8.19 -5.41
N CYS A 35 23.39 7.04 -5.08
CA CYS A 35 23.09 6.02 -6.08
C CYS A 35 21.72 6.19 -6.76
N HIS A 36 21.74 6.35 -8.08
CA HIS A 36 20.68 5.88 -8.97
C HIS A 36 21.04 4.49 -9.51
N GLY A 37 20.13 3.51 -9.39
CA GLY A 37 20.18 2.27 -10.17
C GLY A 37 21.04 1.11 -9.65
N ASN A 38 21.65 1.18 -8.45
CA ASN A 38 22.34 0.04 -7.83
C ASN A 38 21.46 -0.61 -6.74
N THR A 39 21.07 -1.86 -6.94
CA THR A 39 20.19 -2.63 -6.05
C THR A 39 20.84 -3.05 -4.72
N GLU A 40 22.16 -2.95 -4.56
CA GLU A 40 22.82 -3.22 -3.26
C GLU A 40 22.56 -2.12 -2.23
N TYR A 41 22.08 -0.98 -2.69
CA TYR A 41 21.73 0.15 -1.86
C TYR A 41 20.23 0.36 -1.79
N SER A 42 19.78 0.79 -0.62
CA SER A 42 18.41 1.20 -0.36
C SER A 42 18.09 2.48 -1.15
N HIS A 43 17.01 2.46 -1.93
CA HIS A 43 16.55 3.63 -2.71
C HIS A 43 15.45 4.41 -2.00
N ILE A 44 14.88 3.84 -0.94
CA ILE A 44 13.95 4.55 -0.04
C ILE A 44 14.40 4.36 1.40
N THR A 45 14.55 5.46 2.12
CA THR A 45 14.94 5.43 3.52
C THR A 45 13.87 4.77 4.40
N GLN A 46 14.27 4.33 5.59
CA GLN A 46 13.34 3.77 6.58
C GLN A 46 12.20 4.75 6.95
N SER A 47 12.48 6.05 6.97
CA SER A 47 11.47 7.09 7.22
C SER A 47 10.46 7.18 6.07
N GLU A 48 10.94 7.16 4.82
CA GLU A 48 10.09 7.16 3.64
C GLU A 48 9.23 5.89 3.57
N MET A 49 9.82 4.71 3.74
CA MET A 49 9.07 3.45 3.82
C MET A 49 7.97 3.52 4.90
N ARG A 50 8.29 4.02 6.10
CA ARG A 50 7.30 4.20 7.18
C ARG A 50 6.18 5.15 6.77
N GLN A 51 6.49 6.26 6.11
CA GLN A 51 5.51 7.24 5.67
C GLN A 51 4.61 6.68 4.57
N ILE A 52 5.17 5.96 3.60
CA ILE A 52 4.42 5.29 2.52
C ILE A 52 3.45 4.27 3.14
N MET A 53 3.94 3.39 4.03
CA MET A 53 3.11 2.37 4.69
C MET A 53 2.00 2.98 5.55
N LYS A 54 2.31 4.01 6.33
CA LYS A 54 1.31 4.70 7.15
C LYS A 54 0.21 5.31 6.29
N THR A 55 0.59 5.98 5.20
CA THR A 55 -0.35 6.60 4.26
C THR A 55 -1.24 5.57 3.60
N ALA A 56 -0.68 4.43 3.16
CA ALA A 56 -1.45 3.34 2.58
C ALA A 56 -2.45 2.73 3.58
N VAL A 57 -2.04 2.48 4.83
CA VAL A 57 -2.91 1.96 5.90
C VAL A 57 -4.06 2.94 6.21
N ASP A 58 -3.76 4.23 6.35
CA ASP A 58 -4.79 5.23 6.65
C ASP A 58 -5.80 5.35 5.53
N ARG A 59 -5.34 5.39 4.27
CA ARG A 59 -6.24 5.43 3.10
C ARG A 59 -7.08 4.17 3.00
N MET A 60 -6.49 2.99 3.15
CA MET A 60 -7.23 1.72 3.14
C MET A 60 -8.29 1.67 4.23
N TYR A 61 -7.97 2.18 5.42
CA TYR A 61 -8.94 2.32 6.51
C TYR A 61 -10.11 3.23 6.11
N THR A 62 -9.81 4.43 5.60
CA THR A 62 -10.83 5.40 5.17
C THR A 62 -11.71 4.86 4.05
N PHE A 63 -11.13 4.24 3.01
CA PHE A 63 -11.87 3.76 1.85
C PHE A 63 -12.85 2.66 2.23
N LEU A 64 -12.43 1.74 3.10
CA LEU A 64 -13.30 0.66 3.55
C LEU A 64 -14.33 1.12 4.57
N LEU A 65 -14.03 2.17 5.34
CA LEU A 65 -15.05 2.84 6.15
C LEU A 65 -16.10 3.50 5.25
N LEU A 66 -15.69 4.24 4.21
CA LEU A 66 -16.62 4.84 3.24
C LEU A 66 -17.52 3.79 2.59
N LYS A 67 -16.98 2.62 2.23
CA LYS A 67 -17.78 1.51 1.70
C LYS A 67 -18.94 1.11 2.64
N GLU A 68 -18.73 1.19 3.96
CA GLU A 68 -19.74 0.85 4.97
C GLU A 68 -20.67 2.05 5.29
N THR A 69 -20.16 3.29 5.29
CA THR A 69 -20.88 4.45 5.83
C THR A 69 -21.42 5.42 4.79
N ASP A 70 -20.82 5.48 3.61
CA ASP A 70 -21.21 6.37 2.51
C ASP A 70 -20.90 5.73 1.14
N PRO A 71 -21.80 4.87 0.64
CA PRO A 71 -21.61 4.18 -0.64
C PRO A 71 -21.44 5.14 -1.83
N LYS A 72 -22.07 6.33 -1.80
CA LYS A 72 -21.96 7.31 -2.90
C LYS A 72 -20.55 7.90 -2.96
N ALA A 73 -19.98 8.27 -1.81
CA ALA A 73 -18.60 8.73 -1.74
C ALA A 73 -17.62 7.62 -2.15
N TYR A 74 -17.90 6.37 -1.77
CA TYR A 74 -17.10 5.21 -2.18
C TYR A 74 -17.14 4.98 -3.70
N GLU A 75 -18.30 5.08 -4.34
CA GLU A 75 -18.41 4.99 -5.81
C GLU A 75 -17.65 6.12 -6.52
N ALA A 76 -17.74 7.35 -6.01
CA ALA A 76 -16.99 8.47 -6.55
C ALA A 76 -15.46 8.24 -6.46
N LEU A 77 -14.99 7.70 -5.33
CA LEU A 77 -13.60 7.29 -5.14
C LEU A 77 -13.19 6.23 -6.18
N LEU A 78 -14.01 5.21 -6.42
CA LEU A 78 -13.70 4.17 -7.41
C LEU A 78 -13.61 4.72 -8.83
N LYS A 79 -14.51 5.64 -9.23
CA LYS A 79 -14.46 6.30 -10.54
C LYS A 79 -13.16 7.06 -10.76
N VAL A 80 -12.71 7.79 -9.73
CA VAL A 80 -11.42 8.49 -9.77
C VAL A 80 -10.27 7.47 -9.83
N GLY A 81 -10.32 6.40 -9.03
CA GLY A 81 -9.33 5.33 -9.03
C GLY A 81 -9.16 4.68 -10.41
N GLN A 82 -10.27 4.41 -11.10
CA GLN A 82 -10.29 3.80 -12.43
C GLN A 82 -9.47 4.58 -13.46
N MET A 83 -9.45 5.92 -13.36
CA MET A 83 -8.66 6.77 -14.25
C MET A 83 -7.16 6.50 -14.13
N TYR A 84 -6.67 6.12 -12.94
CA TYR A 84 -5.26 5.83 -12.70
C TYR A 84 -4.87 4.39 -13.02
N THR A 85 -5.83 3.46 -12.97
CA THR A 85 -5.58 2.02 -13.12
C THR A 85 -5.95 1.47 -14.49
N THR A 86 -6.41 2.31 -15.43
CA THR A 86 -6.90 1.86 -16.75
C THR A 86 -5.85 1.07 -17.54
N ALA A 87 -4.57 1.39 -17.36
CA ALA A 87 -3.46 0.71 -18.06
C ALA A 87 -2.77 -0.38 -17.23
N TRP A 88 -3.33 -0.74 -16.07
CA TRP A 88 -2.72 -1.76 -15.20
C TRP A 88 -3.23 -3.14 -15.60
N ASP A 89 -2.39 -4.15 -15.44
CA ASP A 89 -2.80 -5.54 -15.64
C ASP A 89 -3.82 -5.97 -14.57
N GLU A 90 -4.75 -6.83 -14.96
CA GLU A 90 -5.73 -7.41 -14.05
C GLU A 90 -5.04 -8.35 -13.02
N PRO A 91 -5.55 -8.42 -11.78
CA PRO A 91 -4.93 -9.25 -10.76
C PRO A 91 -5.03 -10.75 -11.09
N THR A 92 -3.94 -11.48 -10.89
CA THR A 92 -3.94 -12.94 -10.91
C THR A 92 -4.08 -13.47 -9.49
N LEU A 93 -4.89 -14.53 -9.30
CA LEU A 93 -5.04 -15.17 -8.00
C LEU A 93 -3.73 -15.84 -7.57
N THR A 94 -3.17 -15.43 -6.44
CA THR A 94 -2.00 -16.06 -5.83
C THR A 94 -2.44 -17.18 -4.90
N THR A 95 -1.69 -18.29 -4.88
CA THR A 95 -1.93 -19.44 -3.98
C THR A 95 -0.99 -19.48 -2.78
N GLU A 96 -0.03 -18.54 -2.72
CA GLU A 96 1.01 -18.45 -1.69
C GLU A 96 0.99 -17.05 -1.06
N PHE A 97 1.25 -16.95 0.26
CA PHE A 97 1.25 -15.72 1.06
C PHE A 97 2.40 -15.69 2.06
#